data_AF-A0A920MJD4-F1
#
_entry.id   AF-A0A920MJD4-F1
#
_cell.length_a   1.000
_cell.length_b   1.000
_cell.length_c   1.000
_cell.angle_alpha   90.00
_cell.angle_beta   90.00
_cell.angle_gamma   90.00
#
_symmetry.space_group_name_H-M   'P 1'
#
loop_
_entity.id
_entity.type
_entity.pdbx_description
1 polymer ?
#
loop_
_entity_poly.entity_id
_entity_poly.type
_entity_poly.pdbx_seq_one_letter_code
_entity_poly.pdbx_strand_id
1 'polypeptide(L)'
;MPVETLPVNTEFLKYLHMQKKENRELILISGSNQKAVDEVNNHMKLFDSTFGSDENINLTSRTKLKKIEMLTKGKPFSYAGNSRKDTVIWNKASQAVIVNCKVKTINSKKFKNTLSFDPPEPALSQLFRSVRPHQWLKNLLVFIPLILSHQLSNTGLISDLLITFISFSLCASSVYLMNDLFDLSHDRNHLTKFNRPFASGSLSVVTGLIAAPCLFVLGAITAFYLPINFLIIFFIYGLINFAYSFYLKNIFMLDVVILAFLYTLRIMAGAESIELQTTSWLLGFSFSLFLGLALVKRVAELFNIISAGKTKIEGRAYHKEHMNFLKYTGIFSSAIAIGIFAFYITDPKTTELYAEPLILWAIFPLISYLLFRIWKTALKGKMSEDPVLFALTDHIGQIIVACCGAILWLAA
;
A
#
# COMPACT_ATOMS: atom_id res chain seq x y z
N MET A 1 -9.04 -2.62 20.67
CA MET A 1 -9.60 -2.30 19.33
C MET A 1 -11.11 -2.18 19.51
N PRO A 2 -11.79 -1.18 18.92
CA PRO A 2 -13.25 -1.08 19.01
C PRO A 2 -13.92 -2.26 18.30
N VAL A 3 -14.88 -2.89 18.96
CA VAL A 3 -15.56 -4.09 18.46
C VAL A 3 -16.33 -3.84 17.16
N GLU A 4 -16.85 -2.64 16.97
CA GLU A 4 -17.58 -2.20 15.77
C GLU A 4 -16.76 -2.31 14.48
N THR A 5 -15.42 -2.30 14.61
CA THR A 5 -14.48 -2.28 13.48
C THR A 5 -13.89 -3.67 13.20
N LEU A 6 -14.35 -4.71 13.91
CA LEU A 6 -13.83 -6.06 13.71
C LEU A 6 -14.31 -6.62 12.37
N PRO A 7 -13.41 -7.14 11.52
CA PRO A 7 -13.83 -7.81 10.29
C PRO A 7 -14.61 -9.09 10.64
N VAL A 8 -15.80 -9.24 10.05
CA VAL A 8 -16.68 -10.40 10.26
C VAL A 8 -16.81 -11.20 8.98
N ASN A 9 -16.67 -12.53 9.09
CA ASN A 9 -16.99 -13.45 8.00
C ASN A 9 -18.53 -13.50 7.83
N THR A 10 -19.03 -12.93 6.75
CA THR A 10 -20.48 -12.78 6.53
C THR A 10 -21.19 -14.10 6.22
N GLU A 11 -20.51 -15.05 5.56
CA GLU A 11 -21.07 -16.37 5.28
C GLU A 11 -21.23 -17.16 6.58
N PHE A 12 -20.20 -17.14 7.43
CA PHE A 12 -20.23 -17.78 8.73
C PHE A 12 -21.23 -17.11 9.69
N LEU A 13 -21.35 -15.77 9.64
CA LEU A 13 -22.36 -15.06 10.44
C LEU A 13 -23.79 -15.46 10.06
N LYS A 14 -24.08 -15.57 8.76
CA LYS A 14 -25.38 -16.07 8.27
C LYS A 14 -25.65 -17.49 8.76
N TYR A 15 -24.63 -18.36 8.73
CA TYR A 15 -24.72 -19.70 9.29
C TYR A 15 -25.07 -19.68 10.79
N LEU A 16 -24.39 -18.86 11.60
CA LEU A 16 -24.69 -18.75 13.03
C LEU A 16 -26.13 -18.27 13.29
N HIS A 17 -26.62 -17.29 12.54
CA HIS A 17 -28.03 -16.86 12.65
C HIS A 17 -29.02 -17.97 12.29
N MET A 18 -28.71 -18.80 11.28
CA MET A 18 -29.53 -19.96 10.94
C MET A 18 -29.55 -20.98 12.08
N GLN A 19 -28.40 -21.27 12.68
CA GLN A 19 -28.30 -22.19 13.82
C GLN A 19 -29.05 -21.68 15.05
N LYS A 20 -29.06 -20.36 15.28
CA LYS A 20 -29.84 -19.75 16.35
C LYS A 20 -31.35 -19.93 16.12
N LYS A 21 -31.82 -19.78 14.87
CA LYS A 21 -33.23 -20.01 14.50
C LYS A 21 -33.65 -21.48 14.67
N GLU A 22 -32.70 -22.41 14.56
CA GLU A 22 -32.90 -23.84 14.86
C GLU A 22 -32.85 -24.15 16.37
N ASN A 23 -32.92 -23.13 17.24
CA ASN A 23 -32.85 -23.26 18.70
C ASN A 23 -31.58 -23.94 19.23
N ARG A 24 -30.46 -23.82 18.51
CA ARG A 24 -29.16 -24.26 19.04
C ARG A 24 -28.59 -23.18 19.98
N GLU A 25 -28.12 -23.63 21.14
CA GLU A 25 -27.34 -22.79 22.05
C GLU A 25 -25.99 -22.45 21.41
N LEU A 26 -25.69 -21.15 21.32
CA LEU A 26 -24.44 -20.64 20.74
C LEU A 26 -23.55 -20.09 21.85
N ILE A 27 -22.37 -20.67 22.00
CA ILE A 27 -21.40 -20.28 23.04
C ILE A 27 -20.13 -19.75 22.37
N LEU A 28 -19.71 -18.52 22.72
CA LEU A 28 -18.45 -17.96 22.25
C LEU A 28 -17.32 -18.28 23.25
N ILE A 29 -16.34 -19.06 22.81
CA ILE A 29 -15.16 -19.40 23.63
C ILE A 29 -13.88 -18.98 22.93
N SER A 30 -13.15 -18.04 23.52
CA SER A 30 -11.93 -17.47 22.94
C SER A 30 -10.74 -17.54 23.89
N GLY A 31 -9.54 -17.57 23.32
CA GLY A 31 -8.29 -17.38 24.07
C GLY A 31 -8.00 -15.91 24.39
N SER A 32 -8.79 -14.97 23.86
CA SER A 32 -8.70 -13.54 24.18
C SER A 32 -9.19 -13.25 25.61
N ASN A 33 -8.78 -12.13 26.19
CA ASN A 33 -9.24 -11.68 27.51
C ASN A 33 -10.78 -11.63 27.60
N GLN A 34 -11.35 -12.07 28.71
CA GLN A 34 -12.80 -12.10 28.96
C GLN A 34 -13.50 -10.77 28.61
N LYS A 35 -12.94 -9.62 28.99
CA LYS A 35 -13.53 -8.30 28.67
C LYS A 35 -13.73 -8.11 27.17
N ALA A 36 -12.73 -8.48 26.37
CA ALA A 36 -12.82 -8.36 24.92
C ALA A 36 -13.85 -9.34 24.31
N VAL A 37 -14.01 -10.52 24.91
CA VAL A 37 -15.02 -11.50 24.46
C VAL A 37 -16.44 -10.98 24.77
N ASP A 38 -16.62 -10.38 25.94
CA ASP A 38 -17.91 -9.81 26.35
C ASP A 38 -18.29 -8.60 25.51
N GLU A 39 -17.35 -7.72 25.19
CA GLU A 39 -17.58 -6.61 24.25
C GLU A 39 -18.05 -7.12 22.88
N VAL A 40 -17.45 -8.21 22.37
CA VAL A 40 -17.88 -8.85 21.10
C VAL A 40 -19.32 -9.35 21.20
N ASN A 41 -19.70 -10.01 22.28
CA ASN A 41 -21.07 -10.49 22.43
C ASN A 41 -22.08 -9.35 22.64
N ASN A 42 -21.72 -8.31 23.38
CA ASN A 42 -22.57 -7.14 23.57
C ASN A 42 -22.89 -6.43 22.26
N HIS A 43 -21.92 -6.41 21.33
CA HIS A 43 -22.10 -5.85 20.00
C HIS A 43 -22.92 -6.78 19.09
N MET A 44 -22.57 -8.07 19.04
CA MET A 44 -23.19 -9.03 18.10
C MET A 44 -24.56 -9.54 18.56
N LYS A 45 -24.80 -9.56 19.88
CA LYS A 45 -26.02 -10.05 20.56
C LYS A 45 -26.50 -11.40 20.04
N LEU A 46 -25.55 -12.32 19.81
CA LEU A 46 -25.80 -13.60 19.14
C LEU A 46 -25.59 -14.81 20.07
N PHE A 47 -24.64 -14.72 21.01
CA PHE A 47 -24.23 -15.83 21.85
C PHE A 47 -24.98 -15.83 23.19
N ASP A 48 -25.39 -17.01 23.63
CA ASP A 48 -26.07 -17.24 24.90
C ASP A 48 -25.12 -17.11 26.09
N SER A 49 -23.86 -17.49 25.89
CA SER A 49 -22.81 -17.36 26.90
C SER A 49 -21.43 -17.16 26.26
N THR A 50 -20.54 -16.50 27.01
CA THR A 50 -19.19 -16.12 26.58
C THR A 50 -18.14 -16.53 27.60
N PHE A 51 -17.02 -17.04 27.11
CA PHE A 51 -15.87 -17.41 27.93
C PHE A 51 -14.57 -16.97 27.25
N GLY A 52 -13.78 -16.17 27.95
CA GLY A 52 -12.44 -15.71 27.56
C GLY A 52 -11.39 -16.11 28.58
N SER A 53 -10.13 -15.92 28.22
CA SER A 53 -9.01 -16.09 29.14
C SER A 53 -9.03 -15.03 30.24
N ASP A 54 -8.51 -15.39 31.41
CA ASP A 54 -8.27 -14.48 32.53
C ASP A 54 -6.78 -14.54 32.96
N GLU A 55 -6.44 -13.95 34.10
CA GLU A 55 -5.07 -13.92 34.63
C GLU A 55 -4.53 -15.31 34.99
N ASN A 56 -5.41 -16.28 35.27
CA ASN A 56 -5.05 -17.60 35.78
C ASN A 56 -5.25 -18.71 34.72
N ILE A 57 -6.13 -18.49 33.74
CA ILE A 57 -6.59 -19.50 32.80
C ILE A 57 -6.49 -18.96 31.37
N ASN A 58 -5.55 -19.53 30.60
CA ASN A 58 -5.49 -19.34 29.15
C ASN A 58 -6.39 -20.35 28.44
N LEU A 59 -7.54 -19.90 27.91
CA LEU A 59 -8.54 -20.71 27.21
C LEU A 59 -8.12 -21.02 25.76
N THR A 60 -7.00 -21.73 25.61
CA THR A 60 -6.53 -22.23 24.32
C THR A 60 -6.36 -23.75 24.32
N SER A 61 -6.49 -24.36 23.14
CA SER A 61 -6.28 -25.80 22.91
C SER A 61 -6.96 -26.72 23.95
N ARG A 62 -6.19 -27.41 24.80
CA ARG A 62 -6.70 -28.42 25.74
C ARG A 62 -7.52 -27.82 26.88
N THR A 63 -7.16 -26.63 27.36
CA THR A 63 -7.92 -25.92 28.40
C THR A 63 -9.30 -25.53 27.87
N LYS A 64 -9.35 -25.09 26.61
CA LYS A 64 -10.60 -24.81 25.90
C LYS A 64 -11.47 -26.06 25.77
N LEU A 65 -10.88 -27.21 25.40
CA LEU A 65 -11.59 -28.50 25.34
C LEU A 65 -12.20 -28.89 26.69
N LYS A 66 -11.42 -28.83 27.79
CA LYS A 66 -11.93 -29.14 29.14
C LYS A 66 -13.14 -28.29 29.52
N LYS A 67 -13.10 -26.99 29.20
CA LYS A 67 -14.23 -26.08 29.43
C LYS A 67 -15.45 -26.49 28.62
N ILE A 68 -15.27 -26.84 27.34
CA ILE A 68 -16.36 -27.33 26.48
C ILE A 68 -16.97 -28.60 27.05
N GLU A 69 -16.16 -29.58 27.44
CA GLU A 69 -16.64 -30.85 28.02
C GLU A 69 -17.43 -30.63 29.32
N MET A 70 -17.02 -29.67 30.14
CA MET A 70 -17.74 -29.26 31.35
C MET A 70 -19.09 -28.61 31.02
N LEU A 71 -19.15 -27.74 30.01
CA LEU A 71 -20.37 -27.06 29.58
C LEU A 71 -21.37 -28.03 28.94
N THR A 72 -20.90 -28.95 28.10
CA THR A 72 -21.76 -29.90 27.41
C THR A 72 -22.20 -31.06 28.29
N LYS A 73 -21.54 -31.29 29.43
CA LYS A 73 -21.78 -32.42 30.34
C LYS A 73 -21.77 -33.77 29.59
N GLY A 74 -20.88 -33.91 28.61
CA GLY A 74 -20.76 -35.10 27.77
C GLY A 74 -21.74 -35.19 26.60
N LYS A 75 -22.63 -34.22 26.40
CA LYS A 75 -23.49 -34.15 25.21
C LYS A 75 -22.66 -33.87 23.94
N PRO A 76 -23.10 -34.37 22.76
CA PRO A 76 -22.46 -34.06 21.49
C PRO A 76 -22.49 -32.56 21.18
N PHE A 77 -21.43 -32.03 20.60
CA PHE A 77 -21.32 -30.61 20.24
C PHE A 77 -20.70 -30.41 18.85
N SER A 78 -21.08 -29.32 18.19
CA SER A 78 -20.38 -28.82 16.99
C SER A 78 -19.36 -27.78 17.41
N TYR A 79 -18.20 -27.75 16.77
CA TYR A 79 -17.16 -26.77 17.07
C TYR A 79 -16.71 -26.01 15.83
N ALA A 80 -16.87 -24.69 15.88
CA ALA A 80 -16.31 -23.76 14.90
C ALA A 80 -14.96 -23.24 15.39
N GLY A 81 -13.90 -23.46 14.60
CA GLY A 81 -12.53 -23.07 14.94
C GLY A 81 -11.78 -22.47 13.77
N ASN A 82 -10.67 -21.79 14.07
CA ASN A 82 -9.87 -21.07 13.09
C ASN A 82 -8.37 -21.36 13.19
N SER A 83 -7.95 -22.32 14.01
CA SER A 83 -6.53 -22.59 14.24
C SER A 83 -6.20 -24.07 14.27
N ARG A 84 -4.96 -24.41 13.90
CA ARG A 84 -4.38 -25.76 14.13
C ARG A 84 -4.44 -26.15 15.61
N LYS A 85 -4.42 -25.17 16.51
CA LYS A 85 -4.56 -25.38 17.96
C LYS A 85 -5.91 -26.00 18.36
N ASP A 86 -6.92 -25.89 17.50
CA ASP A 86 -8.26 -26.42 17.74
C ASP A 86 -8.43 -27.87 17.27
N THR A 87 -7.41 -28.47 16.66
CA THR A 87 -7.43 -29.89 16.23
C THR A 87 -7.81 -30.85 17.36
N VAL A 88 -7.36 -30.56 18.58
CA VAL A 88 -7.72 -31.36 19.77
C VAL A 88 -9.21 -31.31 20.08
N ILE A 89 -9.88 -30.20 19.77
CA ILE A 89 -11.31 -29.99 19.99
C ILE A 89 -12.10 -30.63 18.84
N TRP A 90 -11.69 -30.39 17.60
CA TRP A 90 -12.31 -31.04 16.44
C TRP A 90 -12.28 -32.55 16.56
N ASN A 91 -11.23 -33.16 17.10
CA ASN A 91 -11.18 -34.62 17.29
C ASN A 91 -12.26 -35.17 18.25
N LYS A 92 -12.81 -34.34 19.13
CA LYS A 92 -13.85 -34.69 20.12
C LYS A 92 -15.24 -34.19 19.76
N ALA A 93 -15.35 -33.20 18.88
CA ALA A 93 -16.61 -32.67 18.39
C ALA A 93 -17.37 -33.71 17.53
N SER A 94 -18.69 -33.60 17.48
CA SER A 94 -19.56 -34.37 16.58
C SER A 94 -19.59 -33.78 15.16
N GLN A 95 -19.31 -32.48 15.03
CA GLN A 95 -19.19 -31.78 13.76
C GLN A 95 -18.06 -30.76 13.84
N ALA A 96 -17.18 -30.76 12.84
CA ALA A 96 -16.14 -29.76 12.68
C ALA A 96 -16.62 -28.69 11.70
N VAL A 97 -16.60 -27.42 12.15
CA VAL A 97 -16.81 -26.25 11.32
C VAL A 97 -15.47 -25.50 11.24
N ILE A 98 -14.94 -25.37 10.04
CA ILE A 98 -13.67 -24.69 9.77
C ILE A 98 -13.99 -23.28 9.30
N VAL A 99 -13.41 -22.28 9.96
CA VAL A 99 -13.61 -20.88 9.59
C VAL A 99 -12.24 -20.24 9.41
N ASN A 100 -11.99 -19.62 8.24
CA ASN A 100 -10.77 -18.86 7.96
C ASN A 100 -9.44 -19.62 8.20
N CYS A 101 -9.40 -20.95 8.07
CA CYS A 101 -8.15 -21.71 8.18
C CYS A 101 -8.10 -22.94 7.27
N LYS A 102 -6.88 -23.30 6.81
CA LYS A 102 -6.62 -24.57 6.11
C LYS A 102 -6.10 -25.59 7.11
N VAL A 103 -6.93 -26.57 7.46
CA VAL A 103 -6.56 -27.63 8.40
C VAL A 103 -6.32 -28.92 7.61
N LYS A 104 -5.06 -29.13 7.20
CA LYS A 104 -4.63 -30.38 6.56
C LYS A 104 -4.72 -31.61 7.49
N THR A 105 -4.97 -31.40 8.78
CA THR A 105 -4.85 -32.39 9.86
C THR A 105 -6.19 -32.79 10.48
N ILE A 106 -7.32 -32.39 9.88
CA ILE A 106 -8.60 -32.99 10.28
C ILE A 106 -8.56 -34.43 9.80
N ASN A 107 -8.80 -35.37 10.71
CA ASN A 107 -8.89 -36.77 10.38
C ASN A 107 -10.13 -36.96 9.48
N SER A 108 -9.96 -36.80 8.17
CA SER A 108 -11.02 -36.70 7.15
C SER A 108 -11.97 -37.90 7.16
N LYS A 109 -11.53 -39.04 7.71
CA LYS A 109 -12.33 -40.25 7.89
C LYS A 109 -13.43 -40.14 8.97
N LYS A 110 -13.33 -39.20 9.92
CA LYS A 110 -14.28 -39.08 11.06
C LYS A 110 -15.46 -38.13 10.80
N PHE A 111 -15.34 -37.20 9.86
CA PHE A 111 -16.35 -36.16 9.61
C PHE A 111 -16.87 -36.22 8.18
N LYS A 112 -17.99 -36.93 7.96
CA LYS A 112 -18.70 -36.95 6.67
C LYS A 112 -19.21 -35.56 6.25
N ASN A 113 -19.56 -34.69 7.20
CA ASN A 113 -20.12 -33.35 6.96
C ASN A 113 -19.27 -32.23 7.59
N THR A 114 -18.06 -32.02 7.08
CA THR A 114 -17.23 -30.87 7.47
C THR A 114 -17.72 -29.62 6.74
N LEU A 115 -18.12 -28.58 7.49
CA LEU A 115 -18.44 -27.27 6.90
C LEU A 115 -17.17 -26.42 6.87
N SER A 116 -16.92 -25.73 5.76
CA SER A 116 -15.77 -24.84 5.60
C SER A 116 -16.24 -23.50 5.08
N PHE A 117 -15.90 -22.43 5.81
CA PHE A 117 -16.18 -21.05 5.45
C PHE A 117 -14.87 -20.33 5.17
N ASP A 118 -14.76 -19.75 3.97
CA ASP A 118 -13.61 -18.96 3.47
C ASP A 118 -12.22 -19.57 3.73
N PRO A 119 -11.71 -20.48 2.87
CA PRO A 119 -10.34 -20.94 2.98
C PRO A 119 -9.38 -19.76 2.75
N PRO A 120 -8.47 -19.45 3.69
CA PRO A 120 -7.59 -18.30 3.53
C PRO A 120 -6.67 -18.50 2.32
N GLU A 121 -6.45 -17.42 1.57
CA GLU A 121 -5.34 -17.35 0.62
C GLU A 121 -4.02 -17.71 1.34
N PRO A 122 -3.02 -18.28 0.64
CA PRO A 122 -1.71 -18.54 1.23
C PRO A 122 -1.11 -17.24 1.81
N ALA A 123 -0.56 -17.30 3.02
CA ALA A 123 0.05 -16.15 3.68
C ALA A 123 1.14 -15.47 2.82
N LEU A 124 1.87 -16.26 2.01
CA LEU A 124 2.88 -15.74 1.08
C LEU A 124 2.25 -14.91 -0.05
N SER A 125 1.11 -15.33 -0.59
CA SER A 125 0.35 -14.57 -1.61
C SER A 125 -0.14 -13.24 -1.05
N GLN A 126 -0.69 -13.28 0.18
CA GLN A 126 -1.15 -12.08 0.88
C GLN A 126 -0.01 -11.13 1.22
N LEU A 127 1.15 -11.67 1.64
CA LEU A 127 2.36 -10.88 1.90
C LEU A 127 2.85 -10.23 0.61
N PHE A 128 2.94 -10.99 -0.49
CA PHE A 128 3.33 -10.45 -1.80
C PHE A 128 2.39 -9.34 -2.27
N ARG A 129 1.07 -9.49 -2.06
CA ARG A 129 0.10 -8.42 -2.32
C ARG A 129 0.34 -7.19 -1.43
N SER A 130 0.71 -7.40 -0.17
CA SER A 130 0.98 -6.33 0.82
C SER A 130 2.30 -5.59 0.56
N VAL A 131 3.29 -6.25 -0.06
CA VAL A 131 4.55 -5.65 -0.54
C VAL A 131 4.31 -4.65 -1.67
N ARG A 132 3.19 -4.79 -2.41
CA ARG A 132 2.75 -3.95 -3.53
C ARG A 132 3.78 -3.80 -4.67
N PRO A 133 4.20 -4.89 -5.35
CA PRO A 133 5.17 -4.83 -6.44
C PRO A 133 4.79 -3.88 -7.59
N HIS A 134 3.49 -3.73 -7.86
CA HIS A 134 3.00 -2.77 -8.87
C HIS A 134 3.41 -1.31 -8.56
N GLN A 135 3.68 -0.97 -7.28
CA GLN A 135 4.15 0.36 -6.89
C GLN A 135 5.64 0.56 -7.17
N TRP A 136 6.40 -0.51 -7.43
CA TRP A 136 7.82 -0.42 -7.81
C TRP A 136 8.00 0.29 -9.15
N LEU A 137 6.95 0.36 -9.98
CA LEU A 137 6.95 1.14 -11.21
C LEU A 137 7.40 2.60 -11.01
N LYS A 138 7.10 3.19 -9.83
CA LYS A 138 7.55 4.54 -9.48
C LYS A 138 9.06 4.66 -9.30
N ASN A 139 9.72 3.55 -8.97
CA ASN A 139 11.16 3.50 -8.84
C ASN A 139 11.86 3.40 -10.21
N LEU A 140 11.14 3.24 -11.33
CA LEU A 140 11.74 3.39 -12.65
C LEU A 140 12.35 4.79 -12.88
N LEU A 141 11.95 5.78 -12.08
CA LEU A 141 12.56 7.11 -12.08
C LEU A 141 14.07 7.11 -11.78
N VAL A 142 14.59 6.07 -11.11
CA VAL A 142 16.03 5.95 -10.86
C VAL A 142 16.83 5.80 -12.16
N PHE A 143 16.21 5.32 -13.25
CA PHE A 143 16.89 5.14 -14.54
C PHE A 143 16.93 6.41 -15.40
N ILE A 144 16.19 7.46 -15.03
CA ILE A 144 16.13 8.72 -15.80
C ILE A 144 17.53 9.33 -16.05
N PRO A 145 18.44 9.41 -15.04
CA PRO A 145 19.78 9.95 -15.26
C PRO A 145 20.61 9.18 -16.30
N LEU A 146 20.47 7.86 -16.37
CA LEU A 146 21.17 7.03 -17.37
C LEU A 146 20.67 7.30 -18.79
N ILE A 147 19.35 7.45 -18.94
CA ILE A 147 18.73 7.76 -20.24
C ILE A 147 19.17 9.14 -20.73
N LEU A 148 19.19 10.14 -19.83
CA LEU A 148 19.56 11.50 -20.17
C LEU A 148 21.06 11.71 -20.39
N SER A 149 21.91 10.80 -19.91
CA SER A 149 23.37 10.84 -20.12
C SER A 149 23.84 9.98 -21.30
N HIS A 150 22.94 9.30 -22.00
CA HIS A 150 23.23 8.44 -23.17
C HIS A 150 24.15 7.25 -22.87
N GLN A 151 24.27 6.83 -21.61
CA GLN A 151 25.17 5.74 -21.19
C GLN A 151 24.49 4.36 -21.14
N LEU A 152 23.42 4.16 -21.93
CA LEU A 152 22.66 2.90 -22.00
C LEU A 152 23.47 1.69 -22.51
N SER A 153 24.66 1.91 -23.06
CA SER A 153 25.57 0.84 -23.48
C SER A 153 26.48 0.34 -22.33
N ASN A 154 26.57 1.07 -21.22
CA ASN A 154 27.44 0.72 -20.10
C ASN A 154 26.74 -0.29 -19.18
N THR A 155 27.14 -1.56 -19.30
CA THR A 155 26.58 -2.67 -18.51
C THR A 155 26.82 -2.54 -17.00
N GLY A 156 27.92 -1.91 -16.59
CA GLY A 156 28.22 -1.63 -15.17
C GLY A 156 27.17 -0.70 -14.56
N LEU A 157 26.91 0.43 -15.21
CA LEU A 157 25.93 1.41 -14.72
C LEU A 157 24.50 0.86 -14.70
N ILE A 158 24.15 0.02 -15.68
CA ILE A 158 22.86 -0.69 -15.67
C ILE A 158 22.77 -1.60 -14.44
N SER A 159 23.83 -2.33 -14.11
CA SER A 159 23.85 -3.22 -12.95
C SER A 159 23.69 -2.44 -11.64
N ASP A 160 24.38 -1.30 -11.49
CA ASP A 160 24.26 -0.42 -10.33
C ASP A 160 22.84 0.14 -10.19
N LEU A 161 22.23 0.54 -11.31
CA LEU A 161 20.85 1.04 -11.31
C LEU A 161 19.81 -0.05 -11.04
N LEU A 162 20.05 -1.30 -11.43
CA LEU A 162 19.22 -2.43 -11.04
C LEU A 162 19.31 -2.68 -9.53
N ILE A 163 20.51 -2.59 -8.94
CA ILE A 163 20.71 -2.68 -7.49
C ILE A 163 19.99 -1.52 -6.78
N THR A 164 20.11 -0.30 -7.31
CA THR A 164 19.39 0.90 -6.83
C THR A 164 17.88 0.69 -6.87
N PHE A 165 17.35 0.21 -8.00
CA PHE A 165 15.92 -0.08 -8.17
C PHE A 165 15.44 -1.11 -7.15
N ILE A 166 16.18 -2.21 -6.96
CA ILE A 166 15.84 -3.24 -5.97
C ILE A 166 15.87 -2.66 -4.56
N SER A 167 16.92 -1.92 -4.21
CA SER A 167 17.10 -1.30 -2.89
C SER A 167 15.93 -0.37 -2.55
N PHE A 168 15.60 0.56 -3.44
CA PHE A 168 14.46 1.47 -3.28
C PHE A 168 13.12 0.74 -3.24
N SER A 169 12.97 -0.35 -3.99
CA SER A 169 11.75 -1.15 -4.01
C SER A 169 11.53 -1.89 -2.69
N LEU A 170 12.59 -2.47 -2.12
CA LEU A 170 12.55 -3.10 -0.80
C LEU A 170 12.26 -2.09 0.32
N CYS A 171 12.89 -0.90 0.27
CA CYS A 171 12.60 0.19 1.21
C CYS A 171 11.14 0.66 1.10
N ALA A 172 10.65 0.90 -0.12
CA ALA A 172 9.26 1.31 -0.34
C ALA A 172 8.27 0.25 0.17
N SER A 173 8.54 -1.04 -0.07
CA SER A 173 7.71 -2.13 0.43
C SER A 173 7.73 -2.24 1.97
N SER A 174 8.87 -2.01 2.62
CA SER A 174 8.94 -1.89 4.08
C SER A 174 8.04 -0.78 4.62
N VAL A 175 8.14 0.42 4.02
CA VAL A 175 7.28 1.57 4.36
C VAL A 175 5.81 1.24 4.12
N TYR A 176 5.43 0.58 3.01
CA TYR A 176 4.04 0.22 2.74
C TYR A 176 3.48 -0.76 3.76
N LEU A 177 4.25 -1.79 4.14
CA LEU A 177 3.85 -2.72 5.18
C LEU A 177 3.65 -1.98 6.50
N MET A 178 4.60 -1.13 6.89
CA MET A 178 4.49 -0.36 8.13
C MET A 178 3.29 0.60 8.10
N ASN A 179 3.05 1.26 6.97
CA ASN A 179 1.90 2.15 6.80
C ASN A 179 0.58 1.40 6.93
N ASP A 180 0.46 0.20 6.35
CA ASP A 180 -0.76 -0.61 6.49
C ASP A 180 -0.99 -1.10 7.94
N LEU A 181 0.08 -1.23 8.74
CA LEU A 181 -0.04 -1.53 10.17
C LEU A 181 -0.48 -0.31 10.99
N PHE A 182 0.04 0.88 10.70
CA PHE A 182 -0.37 2.12 11.39
C PHE A 182 -1.78 2.57 11.02
N ASP A 183 -2.16 2.43 9.74
CA ASP A 183 -3.48 2.79 9.26
C ASP A 183 -4.51 1.66 9.47
N LEU A 184 -4.17 0.60 10.22
CA LEU A 184 -4.99 -0.61 10.36
C LEU A 184 -6.44 -0.33 10.81
N SER A 185 -6.61 0.49 11.84
CA SER A 185 -7.94 0.86 12.35
C SER A 185 -8.73 1.69 11.34
N HIS A 186 -8.06 2.59 10.63
CA HIS A 186 -8.68 3.43 9.61
C HIS A 186 -9.07 2.61 8.38
N ASP A 187 -8.17 1.74 7.91
CA ASP A 187 -8.39 0.90 6.74
C ASP A 187 -9.56 -0.07 6.92
N ARG A 188 -9.82 -0.55 8.14
CA ARG A 188 -11.00 -1.37 8.46
C ARG A 188 -12.33 -0.64 8.26
N ASN A 189 -12.35 0.67 8.50
CA ASN A 189 -13.54 1.50 8.35
C ASN A 189 -13.70 2.08 6.94
N HIS A 190 -12.70 1.89 6.08
CA HIS A 190 -12.67 2.45 4.74
C HIS A 190 -13.44 1.59 3.73
N LEU A 191 -14.26 2.23 2.90
CA LEU A 191 -15.16 1.58 1.93
C LEU A 191 -14.49 0.56 0.99
N THR A 192 -13.23 0.77 0.64
CA THR A 192 -12.46 -0.13 -0.24
C THR A 192 -11.24 -0.78 0.41
N LYS A 193 -10.70 -0.20 1.50
CA LYS A 193 -9.42 -0.66 2.09
C LYS A 193 -9.62 -1.71 3.18
N PHE A 194 -10.87 -1.98 3.58
CA PHE A 194 -11.20 -3.04 4.54
C PHE A 194 -10.75 -4.43 4.07
N ASN A 195 -10.65 -4.62 2.75
CA ASN A 195 -10.17 -5.85 2.11
C ASN A 195 -8.63 -5.99 2.11
N ARG A 196 -7.87 -5.02 2.61
CA ARG A 196 -6.41 -5.17 2.72
C ARG A 196 -6.07 -6.36 3.62
N PRO A 197 -4.97 -7.09 3.37
CA PRO A 197 -4.68 -8.31 4.12
C PRO A 197 -4.59 -8.13 5.63
N PHE A 198 -3.98 -7.04 6.11
CA PHE A 198 -3.96 -6.72 7.54
C PHE A 198 -5.32 -6.24 8.07
N ALA A 199 -6.01 -5.35 7.34
CA ALA A 199 -7.31 -4.80 7.74
C ALA A 199 -8.38 -5.90 7.90
N SER A 200 -8.47 -6.80 6.91
CA SER A 200 -9.37 -7.96 6.90
C SER A 200 -9.00 -9.04 7.94
N GLY A 201 -7.81 -8.95 8.54
CA GLY A 201 -7.29 -9.97 9.46
C GLY A 201 -6.85 -11.27 8.77
N SER A 202 -6.77 -11.26 7.44
CA SER A 202 -6.32 -12.43 6.66
C SER A 202 -4.81 -12.66 6.78
N LEU A 203 -4.03 -11.59 6.94
CA LEU A 203 -2.60 -11.63 7.26
C LEU A 203 -2.35 -11.14 8.70
N SER A 204 -1.49 -11.86 9.43
CA SER A 204 -1.22 -11.52 10.83
C SER A 204 -0.40 -10.24 10.98
N VAL A 205 -0.72 -9.43 11.99
CA VAL A 205 0.04 -8.21 12.33
C VAL A 205 1.52 -8.52 12.61
N VAL A 206 1.80 -9.66 13.27
CA VAL A 206 3.16 -10.12 13.57
C VAL A 206 3.96 -10.35 12.29
N THR A 207 3.33 -10.91 11.24
CA THR A 207 3.98 -11.09 9.94
C THR A 207 4.42 -9.75 9.35
N GLY A 208 3.59 -8.71 9.44
CA GLY A 208 3.94 -7.37 8.99
C GLY A 208 5.07 -6.75 9.80
N LEU A 209 5.01 -6.87 11.13
CA LEU A 209 6.02 -6.35 12.07
C LEU A 209 7.41 -6.97 11.87
N ILE A 210 7.48 -8.22 11.42
CA ILE A 210 8.75 -8.89 11.09
C ILE A 210 9.17 -8.58 9.65
N ALA A 211 8.24 -8.64 8.69
CA ALA A 211 8.56 -8.47 7.28
C ALA A 211 9.02 -7.05 6.93
N ALA A 212 8.44 -6.01 7.54
CA ALA A 212 8.82 -4.62 7.29
C ALA A 212 10.31 -4.33 7.61
N PRO A 213 10.84 -4.60 8.82
CA PRO A 213 12.25 -4.39 9.10
C PRO A 213 13.16 -5.32 8.29
N CYS A 214 12.75 -6.58 8.03
CA CYS A 214 13.54 -7.47 7.17
C CYS A 214 13.71 -6.91 5.75
N LEU A 215 12.64 -6.40 5.13
CA LEU A 215 12.73 -5.77 3.81
C LEU A 215 13.60 -4.52 3.83
N PHE A 216 13.52 -3.70 4.88
CA PHE A 216 14.36 -2.52 5.02
C PHE A 216 15.85 -2.90 5.13
N VAL A 217 16.18 -3.88 5.98
CA VAL A 217 17.55 -4.38 6.15
C VAL A 217 18.07 -4.99 4.85
N LEU A 218 17.26 -5.76 4.12
CA LEU A 218 17.65 -6.29 2.81
C LEU A 218 17.92 -5.18 1.80
N GLY A 219 17.08 -4.15 1.76
CA GLY A 219 17.31 -2.96 0.91
C GLY A 219 18.56 -2.19 1.30
N ALA A 220 18.86 -2.09 2.60
CA ALA A 220 20.09 -1.46 3.08
C ALA A 220 21.34 -2.29 2.72
N ILE A 221 21.27 -3.62 2.85
CA ILE A 221 22.36 -4.52 2.42
C ILE A 221 22.66 -4.32 0.94
N THR A 222 21.64 -4.24 0.08
CA THR A 222 21.88 -3.97 -1.34
C THR A 222 22.42 -2.55 -1.58
N ALA A 223 22.01 -1.57 -0.76
CA ALA A 223 22.53 -0.21 -0.84
C ALA A 223 24.01 -0.07 -0.48
N PHE A 224 24.56 -0.96 0.36
CA PHE A 224 25.98 -0.94 0.73
C PHE A 224 26.93 -1.31 -0.42
N TYR A 225 26.43 -1.89 -1.51
CA TYR A 225 27.22 -2.15 -2.71
C TYR A 225 27.35 -0.91 -3.62
N LEU A 226 26.69 0.19 -3.28
CA LEU A 226 26.63 1.42 -4.08
C LEU A 226 27.40 2.56 -3.39
N PRO A 227 27.70 3.66 -4.11
CA PRO A 227 28.42 4.80 -3.54
C PRO A 227 27.80 5.38 -2.27
N ILE A 228 28.63 5.99 -1.41
CA ILE A 228 28.20 6.51 -0.11
C ILE A 228 27.09 7.57 -0.23
N ASN A 229 27.10 8.38 -1.28
CA ASN A 229 26.06 9.39 -1.54
C ASN A 229 24.69 8.73 -1.76
N PHE A 230 24.64 7.60 -2.48
CA PHE A 230 23.43 6.82 -2.64
C PHE A 230 22.92 6.30 -1.29
N LEU A 231 23.81 5.77 -0.45
CA LEU A 231 23.44 5.25 0.87
C LEU A 231 22.81 6.34 1.75
N ILE A 232 23.35 7.55 1.73
CA ILE A 232 22.78 8.72 2.43
C ILE A 232 21.37 9.01 1.92
N ILE A 233 21.17 9.06 0.59
CA ILE A 233 19.85 9.31 0.00
C ILE A 233 18.86 8.19 0.36
N PHE A 234 19.29 6.92 0.37
CA PHE A 234 18.46 5.79 0.77
C PHE A 234 17.91 5.95 2.19
N PHE A 235 18.76 6.31 3.15
CA PHE A 235 18.32 6.53 4.54
C PHE A 235 17.44 7.77 4.70
N ILE A 236 17.77 8.88 4.03
CA ILE A 236 16.93 10.09 4.01
C ILE A 236 15.55 9.76 3.43
N TYR A 237 15.51 9.04 2.30
CA TYR A 237 14.28 8.60 1.66
C TYR A 237 13.43 7.74 2.60
N GLY A 238 14.04 6.74 3.26
CA GLY A 238 13.37 5.91 4.25
C GLY A 238 12.80 6.73 5.41
N LEU A 239 13.61 7.60 6.01
CA LEU A 239 13.22 8.46 7.14
C LEU A 239 12.04 9.38 6.78
N ILE A 240 12.10 10.05 5.63
CA ILE A 240 11.03 10.94 5.17
C ILE A 240 9.75 10.14 4.90
N ASN A 241 9.84 8.95 4.31
CA ASN A 241 8.68 8.10 4.08
C ASN A 241 8.03 7.65 5.40
N PHE A 242 8.83 7.26 6.41
CA PHE A 242 8.29 6.95 7.74
C PHE A 242 7.63 8.18 8.36
N ALA A 243 8.32 9.32 8.41
CA ALA A 243 7.78 10.57 8.94
C ALA A 243 6.48 11.00 8.23
N TYR A 244 6.42 10.81 6.91
CA TYR A 244 5.24 11.05 6.09
C TYR A 244 4.05 10.20 6.55
N SER A 245 4.26 8.89 6.69
CA SER A 245 3.23 7.95 7.13
C SER A 245 2.71 8.23 8.54
N PHE A 246 3.57 8.68 9.45
CA PHE A 246 3.20 8.98 10.84
C PHE A 246 2.47 10.31 11.01
N TYR A 247 2.99 11.39 10.40
CA TYR A 247 2.56 12.74 10.77
C TYR A 247 2.46 13.70 9.59
N LEU A 248 3.44 13.74 8.68
CA LEU A 248 3.50 14.80 7.68
C LEU A 248 2.31 14.75 6.70
N LYS A 249 1.70 13.57 6.48
CA LYS A 249 0.49 13.43 5.65
C LYS A 249 -0.73 14.19 6.19
N ASN A 250 -0.73 14.54 7.48
CA ASN A 250 -1.83 15.22 8.15
C ASN A 250 -1.74 16.75 8.07
N ILE A 251 -0.61 17.31 7.64
CA ILE A 251 -0.39 18.76 7.53
C ILE A 251 -0.79 19.22 6.13
N PHE A 252 -1.60 20.29 6.06
CA PHE A 252 -2.05 20.86 4.79
C PHE A 252 -0.86 21.28 3.91
N MET A 253 -0.91 20.93 2.62
CA MET A 253 0.13 21.16 1.61
C MET A 253 1.48 20.46 1.83
N LEU A 254 1.88 20.18 3.08
CA LEU A 254 3.15 19.52 3.34
C LEU A 254 3.19 18.10 2.75
N ASP A 255 2.05 17.41 2.72
CA ASP A 255 1.97 16.07 2.14
C ASP A 255 2.30 16.06 0.64
N VAL A 256 1.84 17.05 -0.15
CA VAL A 256 2.13 17.13 -1.59
C VAL A 256 3.56 17.60 -1.86
N VAL A 257 4.11 18.47 -1.02
CA VAL A 257 5.52 18.90 -1.09
C VAL A 257 6.44 17.72 -0.81
N ILE A 258 6.17 16.95 0.24
CA ILE A 258 6.95 15.75 0.57
C ILE A 258 6.82 14.69 -0.52
N LEU A 259 5.63 14.48 -1.09
CA LEU A 259 5.46 13.55 -2.21
C LEU A 259 6.30 13.97 -3.43
N ALA A 260 6.30 15.25 -3.78
CA ALA A 260 7.13 15.79 -4.86
C ALA A 260 8.62 15.54 -4.59
N PHE A 261 9.08 15.87 -3.38
CA PHE A 261 10.45 15.64 -2.94
C PHE A 261 10.84 14.17 -3.01
N LEU A 262 9.99 13.25 -2.54
CA LEU A 262 10.25 11.81 -2.59
C LEU A 262 10.36 11.28 -4.03
N TYR A 263 9.63 11.85 -5.00
CA TYR A 263 9.80 11.50 -6.41
C TYR A 263 11.12 12.05 -6.98
N THR A 264 11.48 13.29 -6.65
CA THR A 264 12.76 13.89 -7.06
C THR A 264 13.95 13.15 -6.46
N LEU A 265 13.86 12.72 -5.19
CA LEU A 265 14.90 11.91 -4.54
C LEU A 265 15.19 10.60 -5.27
N ARG A 266 14.22 10.01 -5.98
CA ARG A 266 14.48 8.79 -6.78
C ARG A 266 15.38 9.09 -7.96
N ILE A 267 15.18 10.22 -8.62
CA ILE A 267 16.05 10.65 -9.73
C ILE A 267 17.45 10.94 -9.20
N MET A 268 17.55 11.65 -8.06
CA MET A 268 18.84 11.91 -7.40
C MET A 268 19.54 10.61 -6.99
N ALA A 269 18.81 9.66 -6.40
CA ALA A 269 19.37 8.37 -6.01
C ALA A 269 19.92 7.60 -7.21
N GLY A 270 19.18 7.60 -8.33
CA GLY A 270 19.66 7.02 -9.58
C GLY A 270 21.00 7.62 -10.01
N ALA A 271 21.10 8.95 -10.02
CA ALA A 271 22.29 9.66 -10.45
C ALA A 271 23.50 9.41 -9.53
N GLU A 272 23.30 9.52 -8.20
CA GLU A 272 24.36 9.26 -7.23
C GLU A 272 24.81 7.80 -7.20
N SER A 273 23.95 6.84 -7.60
CA SER A 273 24.35 5.43 -7.68
C SER A 273 25.31 5.12 -8.82
N ILE A 274 25.32 5.97 -9.86
CA ILE A 274 26.23 5.88 -11.02
C ILE A 274 27.23 7.03 -11.03
N GLU A 275 27.38 7.75 -9.91
CA GLU A 275 28.28 8.90 -9.73
C GLU A 275 28.10 10.01 -10.78
N LEU A 276 26.88 10.17 -11.29
CA LEU A 276 26.53 11.22 -12.25
C LEU A 276 26.01 12.46 -11.54
N GLN A 277 26.53 13.63 -11.90
CA GLN A 277 26.02 14.90 -11.38
C GLN A 277 24.70 15.28 -12.06
N THR A 278 23.64 15.47 -11.28
CA THR A 278 22.37 16.02 -11.79
C THR A 278 22.42 17.53 -11.92
N THR A 279 21.83 18.07 -12.99
CA THR A 279 21.65 19.52 -13.11
C THR A 279 20.55 20.02 -12.18
N SER A 280 20.72 21.23 -11.64
CA SER A 280 19.70 21.88 -10.80
C SER A 280 18.38 22.06 -11.56
N TRP A 281 18.44 22.26 -12.88
CA TRP A 281 17.28 22.36 -13.75
C TRP A 281 16.48 21.05 -13.80
N LEU A 282 17.14 19.89 -13.90
CA LEU A 282 16.45 18.59 -13.88
C LEU A 282 15.72 18.35 -12.55
N LEU A 283 16.36 18.70 -11.44
CA LEU A 283 15.75 18.57 -10.11
C LEU A 283 14.58 19.54 -9.92
N GLY A 284 14.72 20.80 -10.36
CA GLY A 284 13.65 21.80 -10.33
C GLY A 284 12.46 21.42 -11.21
N PHE A 285 12.73 20.89 -12.40
CA PHE A 285 11.72 20.34 -13.31
C PHE A 285 10.97 19.19 -12.64
N SER A 286 11.72 18.19 -12.14
CA SER A 286 11.18 17.02 -11.45
C SER A 286 10.27 17.41 -10.29
N PHE A 287 10.77 18.27 -9.39
CA PHE A 287 10.01 18.70 -8.23
C PHE A 287 8.70 19.40 -8.62
N SER A 288 8.76 20.35 -9.57
CA SER A 288 7.58 21.10 -10.04
C SER A 288 6.57 20.21 -10.75
N LEU A 289 7.05 19.23 -11.54
CA LEU A 289 6.24 18.24 -12.22
C LEU A 289 5.49 17.37 -11.20
N PHE A 290 6.22 16.77 -10.25
CA PHE A 290 5.64 15.87 -9.27
C PHE A 290 4.77 16.58 -8.23
N LEU A 291 5.03 17.86 -7.93
CA LEU A 291 4.15 18.69 -7.12
C LEU A 291 2.81 18.90 -7.82
N GLY A 292 2.83 19.22 -9.12
CA GLY A 292 1.63 19.30 -9.95
C GLY A 292 0.84 17.99 -9.95
N LEU A 293 1.51 16.84 -10.16
CA LEU A 293 0.87 15.53 -10.13
C LEU A 293 0.35 15.14 -8.73
N ALA A 294 1.06 15.50 -7.66
CA ALA A 294 0.59 15.28 -6.30
C ALA A 294 -0.68 16.09 -6.00
N LEU A 295 -0.77 17.32 -6.50
CA LEU A 295 -1.96 18.16 -6.41
C LEU A 295 -3.13 17.61 -7.25
N VAL A 296 -2.87 17.07 -8.44
CA VAL A 296 -3.88 16.32 -9.23
C VAL A 296 -4.49 15.20 -8.39
N LYS A 297 -3.66 14.43 -7.68
CA LYS A 297 -4.12 13.36 -6.78
C LYS A 297 -5.03 13.90 -5.69
N ARG A 298 -4.68 15.01 -5.02
CA ARG A 298 -5.51 15.63 -3.99
C ARG A 298 -6.85 16.13 -4.55
N VAL A 299 -6.84 16.75 -5.74
CA VAL A 299 -8.05 17.23 -6.43
C VAL A 299 -8.98 16.06 -6.77
N ALA A 300 -8.44 14.96 -7.31
CA ALA A 300 -9.21 13.77 -7.63
C ALA A 300 -9.83 13.12 -6.37
N GLU A 301 -9.05 13.00 -5.29
CA GLU A 301 -9.52 12.45 -4.01
C GLU A 301 -10.63 13.33 -3.40
N LEU A 302 -10.46 14.66 -3.45
CA LEU A 302 -11.46 15.60 -2.94
C LEU A 302 -12.75 15.59 -3.79
N PHE A 303 -12.64 15.41 -5.11
CA PHE A 303 -13.81 15.27 -5.98
C PHE A 303 -14.64 14.05 -5.57
N ASN A 304 -14.00 12.88 -5.37
CA ASN A 304 -14.69 11.65 -4.98
C ASN A 304 -15.42 11.79 -3.63
N ILE A 305 -14.80 12.47 -2.67
CA ILE A 305 -15.39 12.69 -1.34
C ILE A 305 -16.57 13.67 -1.39
N ILE A 306 -16.46 14.74 -2.19
CA ILE A 306 -17.56 15.67 -2.43
C ILE A 306 -18.74 14.94 -3.11
N SER A 307 -18.45 14.10 -4.11
CA SER A 307 -19.48 13.28 -4.77
C SER A 307 -20.14 12.28 -3.83
N ALA A 308 -19.43 11.80 -2.81
CA ALA A 308 -19.97 10.94 -1.76
C ALA A 308 -20.69 11.70 -0.62
N GLY A 309 -20.90 13.02 -0.75
CA GLY A 309 -21.58 13.84 0.26
C GLY A 309 -20.73 14.18 1.50
N LYS A 310 -19.44 13.85 1.50
CA LYS A 310 -18.51 14.16 2.58
C LYS A 310 -17.81 15.50 2.32
N THR A 311 -17.34 16.15 3.39
CA THR A 311 -16.73 17.51 3.32
C THR A 311 -15.23 17.53 3.54
N LYS A 312 -14.65 16.44 4.04
CA LYS A 312 -13.24 16.34 4.44
C LYS A 312 -12.64 14.99 4.02
N ILE A 313 -11.36 15.02 3.66
CA ILE A 313 -10.56 13.80 3.49
C ILE A 313 -10.20 13.22 4.87
N GLU A 314 -10.61 11.98 5.14
CA GLU A 314 -10.25 11.30 6.40
C GLU A 314 -8.74 11.11 6.50
N GLY A 315 -8.19 11.39 7.70
CA GLY A 315 -6.75 11.31 7.95
C GLY A 315 -5.91 12.37 7.23
N ARG A 316 -6.50 13.46 6.70
CA ARG A 316 -5.74 14.59 6.13
C ARG A 316 -6.40 15.94 6.40
N ALA A 317 -5.63 17.03 6.30
CA ALA A 317 -6.11 18.41 6.48
C ALA A 317 -6.70 19.03 5.20
N TYR A 318 -7.46 18.26 4.41
CA TYR A 318 -8.08 18.74 3.17
C TYR A 318 -9.60 18.79 3.28
N HIS A 319 -10.16 19.96 2.94
CA HIS A 319 -11.58 20.27 3.00
C HIS A 319 -12.08 20.71 1.62
N LYS A 320 -13.39 20.59 1.38
CA LYS A 320 -14.05 20.98 0.11
C LYS A 320 -13.68 22.40 -0.33
N GLU A 321 -13.51 23.33 0.61
CA GLU A 321 -13.15 24.73 0.35
C GLU A 321 -11.77 24.90 -0.30
N HIS A 322 -10.84 23.98 -0.05
CA HIS A 322 -9.49 24.03 -0.61
C HIS A 322 -9.45 23.65 -2.10
N MET A 323 -10.55 23.16 -2.68
CA MET A 323 -10.60 22.64 -4.05
C MET A 323 -10.01 23.61 -5.08
N ASN A 324 -10.42 24.88 -5.05
CA ASN A 324 -9.97 25.87 -6.02
C ASN A 324 -8.48 26.21 -5.83
N PHE A 325 -8.05 26.35 -4.57
CA PHE A 325 -6.64 26.57 -4.24
C PHE A 325 -5.75 25.46 -4.79
N LEU A 326 -6.14 24.18 -4.61
CA LEU A 326 -5.37 23.04 -5.11
C LEU A 326 -5.33 22.99 -6.64
N LYS A 327 -6.44 23.30 -7.31
CA LYS A 327 -6.50 23.37 -8.79
C LYS A 327 -5.54 24.42 -9.34
N TYR A 328 -5.63 25.66 -8.85
CA TYR A 328 -4.80 26.75 -9.36
C TYR A 328 -3.32 26.53 -9.05
N THR A 329 -3.00 26.12 -7.82
CA THR A 329 -1.61 25.83 -7.41
C THR A 329 -1.02 24.70 -8.24
N GLY A 330 -1.80 23.65 -8.52
CA GLY A 330 -1.32 22.51 -9.29
C GLY A 330 -1.12 22.81 -10.76
N ILE A 331 -2.05 23.55 -11.39
CA ILE A 331 -1.90 24.01 -12.79
C ILE A 331 -0.68 24.93 -12.89
N PHE A 332 -0.51 25.84 -11.93
CA PHE A 332 0.65 26.73 -11.86
C PHE A 332 1.96 25.94 -11.72
N SER A 333 2.02 24.95 -10.82
CA SER A 333 3.17 24.05 -10.67
C SER A 333 3.51 23.31 -11.97
N SER A 334 2.50 22.82 -12.70
CA SER A 334 2.69 22.19 -14.01
C SER A 334 3.20 23.17 -15.06
N ALA A 335 2.74 24.43 -15.07
CA ALA A 335 3.24 25.47 -15.96
C ALA A 335 4.70 25.84 -15.64
N ILE A 336 5.07 25.93 -14.36
CA ILE A 336 6.46 26.10 -13.92
C ILE A 336 7.32 24.93 -14.41
N ALA A 337 6.85 23.69 -14.29
CA ALA A 337 7.58 22.53 -14.79
C ALA A 337 7.88 22.66 -16.29
N ILE A 338 6.88 23.06 -17.09
CA ILE A 338 7.07 23.29 -18.53
C ILE A 338 8.10 24.42 -18.77
N GLY A 339 8.03 25.52 -18.02
CA GLY A 339 9.00 26.62 -18.12
C GLY A 339 10.42 26.21 -17.73
N ILE A 340 10.59 25.47 -16.64
CA ILE A 340 11.89 24.93 -16.21
C ILE A 340 12.44 23.95 -17.25
N PHE A 341 11.57 23.15 -17.89
CA PHE A 341 12.00 22.27 -18.97
C PHE A 341 12.58 23.05 -20.16
N ALA A 342 12.01 24.20 -20.52
CA ALA A 342 12.58 25.07 -21.56
C ALA A 342 13.98 25.60 -21.18
N PHE A 343 14.19 25.95 -19.91
CA PHE A 343 15.53 26.31 -19.42
C PHE A 343 16.49 25.10 -19.43
N TYR A 344 16.00 23.92 -19.05
CA TYR A 344 16.81 22.69 -19.05
C TYR A 344 17.36 22.35 -20.44
N ILE A 345 16.52 22.41 -21.49
CA ILE A 345 16.93 22.07 -22.87
C ILE A 345 17.78 23.15 -23.54
N THR A 346 17.91 24.34 -22.93
CA THR A 346 18.75 25.45 -23.43
C THR A 346 20.01 25.65 -22.57
N ASP A 347 20.15 24.92 -21.46
CA ASP A 347 21.31 25.01 -20.58
C ASP A 347 22.55 24.43 -21.27
N PRO A 348 23.70 25.15 -21.29
CA PRO A 348 24.91 24.69 -21.96
C PRO A 348 25.34 23.27 -21.55
N LYS A 349 25.24 22.95 -20.26
CA LYS A 349 25.61 21.62 -19.73
C LYS A 349 24.72 20.51 -20.27
N THR A 350 23.45 20.81 -20.57
CA THR A 350 22.55 19.85 -21.20
C THR A 350 22.85 19.78 -22.69
N THR A 351 22.96 20.91 -23.39
CA THR A 351 23.14 20.93 -24.84
C THR A 351 24.44 20.28 -25.30
N GLU A 352 25.49 20.33 -24.49
CA GLU A 352 26.77 19.64 -24.76
C GLU A 352 26.66 18.11 -24.77
N LEU A 353 25.60 17.53 -24.18
CA LEU A 353 25.36 16.08 -24.16
C LEU A 353 24.68 15.56 -25.44
N TYR A 354 24.13 16.44 -26.27
CA TYR A 354 23.31 16.09 -27.43
C TYR A 354 23.97 16.57 -28.73
N ALA A 355 24.01 15.73 -29.76
CA ALA A 355 24.49 16.12 -31.08
C ALA A 355 23.58 17.19 -31.74
N GLU A 356 22.26 17.04 -31.58
CA GLU A 356 21.26 17.91 -32.21
C GLU A 356 20.25 18.44 -31.16
N PRO A 357 20.67 19.39 -30.28
CA PRO A 357 19.85 19.84 -29.16
C PRO A 357 18.56 20.55 -29.57
N LEU A 358 18.48 21.09 -30.79
CA LEU A 358 17.26 21.72 -31.32
C LEU A 358 16.06 20.75 -31.39
N ILE A 359 16.31 19.46 -31.59
CA ILE A 359 15.26 18.45 -31.66
C ILE A 359 14.53 18.30 -30.31
N LEU A 360 15.20 18.59 -29.19
CA LEU A 360 14.61 18.53 -27.84
C LEU A 360 13.41 19.45 -27.67
N TRP A 361 13.30 20.53 -28.46
CA TRP A 361 12.13 21.41 -28.45
C TRP A 361 10.84 20.69 -28.84
N ALA A 362 10.90 19.58 -29.58
CA ALA A 362 9.73 18.77 -29.89
C ALA A 362 9.11 18.10 -28.64
N ILE A 363 9.87 17.93 -27.55
CA ILE A 363 9.37 17.41 -26.27
C ILE A 363 8.48 18.44 -25.56
N PHE A 364 8.75 19.73 -25.73
CA PHE A 364 8.03 20.82 -25.06
C PHE A 364 6.50 20.79 -25.30
N PRO A 365 5.98 20.75 -26.55
CA PRO A 365 4.54 20.65 -26.79
C PRO A 365 3.95 19.32 -26.33
N LEU A 366 4.73 18.23 -26.37
CA LEU A 366 4.29 16.90 -25.93
C LEU A 366 4.03 16.84 -24.42
N ILE A 367 4.98 17.30 -23.60
CA ILE A 367 4.82 17.38 -22.14
C ILE A 367 3.69 18.36 -21.78
N SER A 368 3.61 19.49 -22.49
CA SER A 368 2.53 20.48 -22.29
C SER A 368 1.15 19.87 -22.51
N TYR A 369 0.99 19.12 -23.61
CA TYR A 369 -0.27 18.43 -23.91
C TYR A 369 -0.59 17.32 -22.90
N LEU A 370 0.41 16.54 -22.47
CA LEU A 370 0.24 15.51 -21.44
C LEU A 370 -0.28 16.11 -20.13
N LEU A 371 0.34 17.19 -19.65
CA LEU A 371 -0.07 17.86 -18.41
C LEU A 371 -1.46 18.49 -18.54
N PHE A 372 -1.77 19.12 -19.68
CA PHE A 372 -3.11 19.62 -19.96
C PHE A 372 -4.16 18.50 -19.92
N ARG A 373 -3.86 17.35 -20.53
CA ARG A 373 -4.75 16.18 -20.54
C ARG A 373 -4.99 15.62 -19.14
N ILE A 374 -3.94 15.50 -18.33
CA ILE A 374 -4.05 15.04 -16.94
C ILE A 374 -4.96 15.98 -16.13
N TRP A 375 -4.70 17.30 -16.20
CA TRP A 375 -5.52 18.29 -15.50
C TRP A 375 -6.97 18.31 -15.98
N LYS A 376 -7.21 18.26 -17.29
CA LYS A 376 -8.55 18.16 -17.88
C LYS A 376 -9.31 16.92 -17.38
N THR A 377 -8.61 15.80 -17.19
CA THR A 377 -9.22 14.54 -16.72
C THR A 377 -9.55 14.60 -15.23
N ALA A 378 -8.66 15.19 -14.43
CA ALA A 378 -8.87 15.44 -13.01
C ALA A 378 -10.03 16.39 -12.74
N LEU A 379 -10.13 17.48 -13.50
CA LEU A 379 -11.21 18.46 -13.38
C LEU A 379 -12.59 17.88 -13.77
N LYS A 380 -12.62 16.80 -14.55
CA LYS A 380 -13.85 16.05 -14.89
C LYS A 380 -14.21 14.98 -13.87
N GLY A 381 -13.42 14.78 -12.82
CA GLY A 381 -13.64 13.72 -11.83
C GLY A 381 -13.44 12.30 -12.37
N LYS A 382 -12.73 12.14 -13.49
CA LYS A 382 -12.49 10.83 -14.13
C LYS A 382 -11.09 10.28 -13.84
N MET A 383 -10.33 10.95 -12.99
CA MET A 383 -8.94 10.62 -12.73
C MET A 383 -8.85 9.50 -11.68
N SER A 384 -8.08 8.45 -11.99
CA SER A 384 -7.70 7.42 -11.03
C SER A 384 -6.83 8.01 -9.91
N GLU A 385 -6.78 7.36 -8.74
CA GLU A 385 -6.08 7.88 -7.55
C GLU A 385 -4.56 8.10 -7.71
N ASP A 386 -3.94 7.60 -8.78
CA ASP A 386 -2.51 7.76 -9.04
C ASP A 386 -2.23 8.37 -10.44
N PRO A 387 -1.87 9.67 -10.50
CA PRO A 387 -1.58 10.35 -11.76
C PRO A 387 -0.36 9.85 -12.51
N VAL A 388 0.63 9.33 -11.80
CA VAL A 388 1.84 8.76 -12.42
C VAL A 388 1.47 7.45 -13.09
N LEU A 389 0.70 6.60 -12.41
CA LEU A 389 0.21 5.35 -13.00
C LEU A 389 -0.70 5.64 -14.19
N PHE A 390 -1.60 6.62 -14.08
CA PHE A 390 -2.46 7.04 -15.19
C PHE A 390 -1.65 7.40 -16.44
N ALA A 391 -0.59 8.20 -16.30
CA ALA A 391 0.27 8.56 -17.43
C ALA A 391 0.97 7.35 -18.08
N LEU A 392 1.28 6.32 -17.29
CA LEU A 392 1.91 5.09 -17.75
C LEU A 392 0.92 4.06 -18.31
N THR A 393 -0.37 4.13 -17.96
CA THR A 393 -1.40 3.20 -18.43
C THR A 393 -2.32 3.77 -19.52
N ASP A 394 -2.46 5.10 -19.59
CA ASP A 394 -3.26 5.77 -20.62
C ASP A 394 -2.55 5.65 -21.98
N HIS A 395 -3.25 5.12 -22.99
CA HIS A 395 -2.68 4.88 -24.32
C HIS A 395 -2.08 6.14 -24.95
N ILE A 396 -2.71 7.30 -24.75
CA ILE A 396 -2.19 8.58 -25.27
C ILE A 396 -0.97 9.03 -24.47
N GLY A 397 -1.00 8.86 -23.14
CA GLY A 397 0.19 9.06 -22.29
C GLY A 397 1.38 8.21 -22.72
N GLN A 398 1.17 6.92 -22.99
CA GLN A 398 2.20 6.00 -23.46
C GLN A 398 2.79 6.43 -24.81
N ILE A 399 1.95 6.83 -25.78
CA ILE A 399 2.42 7.37 -27.07
C ILE A 399 3.30 8.60 -26.83
N ILE A 400 2.86 9.54 -25.98
CA ILE A 400 3.62 10.76 -25.71
C ILE A 400 4.98 10.44 -25.09
N VAL A 401 5.02 9.55 -24.09
CA VAL A 401 6.26 9.13 -23.44
C VAL A 401 7.18 8.42 -24.43
N ALA A 402 6.64 7.55 -25.29
CA ALA A 402 7.42 6.88 -26.33
C ALA A 402 8.00 7.88 -27.35
N CYS A 403 7.21 8.87 -27.79
CA CYS A 403 7.69 9.95 -28.65
C CYS A 403 8.79 10.78 -27.98
N CYS A 404 8.67 11.10 -26.68
CA CYS A 404 9.72 11.79 -25.95
C CYS A 404 11.01 10.96 -25.90
N GLY A 405 10.92 9.65 -25.66
CA GLY A 405 12.06 8.75 -25.71
C GLY A 405 12.71 8.68 -27.09
N ALA A 406 11.92 8.61 -28.17
CA ALA A 406 12.43 8.64 -29.54
C ALA A 406 13.13 9.96 -29.87
N ILE A 407 12.57 11.10 -29.44
CA ILE A 407 13.20 12.42 -29.61
C ILE A 407 14.52 12.50 -28.85
N LEU A 408 14.57 12.03 -27.60
CA LEU A 408 15.82 11.98 -26.82
C LEU A 408 16.88 11.12 -27.50
N TRP A 409 16.47 10.01 -28.14
CA TRP A 409 17.38 9.14 -28.88
C TRP A 409 17.86 9.75 -30.20
N LEU A 410 17.00 10.52 -30.90
CA LEU A 410 17.38 11.22 -32.14
C LEU A 410 18.25 12.45 -31.88
N ALA A 411 18.12 13.08 -30.72
CA ALA A 411 18.94 14.23 -30.34
C ALA A 411 20.35 13.82 -29.85
N ALA A 412 20.48 12.59 -29.35
CA ALA A 412 21.72 11.98 -28.87
C ALA A 412 22.65 11.67 -30.03
#